data_AF-A0A7S2P1K6-F1
#
_entry.id   AF-A0A7S2P1K6-F1
#
_cell.length_a   1.000
_cell.length_b   1.000
_cell.length_c   1.000
_cell.angle_alpha   90.00
_cell.angle_beta   90.00
_cell.angle_gamma   90.00
#
_symmetry.space_group_name_H-M   'P 1'
#
loop_
_entity.id
_entity.type
_entity.pdbx_description
1 polymer ?
#
loop_
_entity_poly.entity_id
_entity_poly.type
_entity_poly.pdbx_seq_one_letter_code
_entity_poly.pdbx_strand_id
1 'polypeptide(L)'
;REAEEAGLKGSTMVMFPAVFHLIAALQRSKRTFGVLFRSFGSDHESIQKEWNAFCTMQHPLFSRLLQGIGPMDGSVPGVPDRRIHAMHTLYRDALGDILLINQNTNGPLEKTWDSWAKQQPRADGDTRNGREWISKAIKSE
;
A
#
# COMPACT_ATOMS: atom_id res chain seq x y z
N ARG A 1 6.79 16.23 19.83
CA ARG A 1 7.82 16.76 18.91
C ARG A 1 8.15 15.73 17.83
N GLU A 2 8.62 14.54 18.21
CA GLU A 2 8.94 13.44 17.25
C GLU A 2 7.75 12.99 16.39
N ALA A 3 6.56 12.84 16.98
CA ALA A 3 5.36 12.50 16.20
C ALA A 3 4.97 13.60 15.18
N GLU A 4 5.34 14.85 15.42
CA GLU A 4 5.09 15.97 14.50
C GLU A 4 6.10 16.00 13.36
N GLU A 5 7.37 15.74 13.67
CA GLU A 5 8.46 15.61 12.70
C GLU A 5 8.23 14.43 11.74
N ALA A 6 7.65 13.33 12.22
CA ALA A 6 7.20 12.21 11.40
C ALA A 6 5.87 12.46 10.66
N GLY A 7 5.22 13.61 10.90
CA GLY A 7 3.92 13.96 10.33
C GLY A 7 2.73 13.13 10.86
N LEU A 8 2.87 12.51 12.03
CA LEU A 8 1.86 11.67 12.70
C LEU A 8 1.13 12.40 13.85
N LYS A 9 1.26 13.73 13.95
CA LYS A 9 0.62 14.52 15.01
C LYS A 9 -0.90 14.58 14.81
N GLY A 10 -1.64 14.16 15.83
CA GLY A 10 -3.12 14.16 15.83
C GLY A 10 -3.74 12.89 15.22
N SER A 11 -2.94 11.94 14.74
CA SER A 11 -3.40 10.70 14.14
C SER A 11 -3.57 9.62 15.21
N THR A 12 -4.79 9.10 15.38
CA THR A 12 -4.98 7.72 15.87
C THR A 12 -4.14 6.80 14.99
N MET A 13 -3.31 5.92 15.57
CA MET A 13 -2.54 4.93 14.80
C MET A 13 -3.45 4.26 13.75
N VAL A 14 -3.02 4.25 12.49
CA VAL A 14 -3.80 3.69 11.38
C VAL A 14 -3.49 2.22 11.21
N MET A 15 -2.31 1.79 11.66
CA MET A 15 -1.88 0.40 11.66
C MET A 15 -1.89 -0.21 13.07
N PHE A 16 -2.26 -1.49 13.16
CA PHE A 16 -2.19 -2.23 14.42
C PHE A 16 -0.73 -2.43 14.87
N PRO A 17 -0.40 -2.17 16.16
CA PRO A 17 0.94 -2.38 16.71
C PRO A 17 1.53 -3.78 16.43
N ALA A 18 0.68 -4.80 16.43
CA ALA A 18 1.08 -6.19 16.16
C ALA A 18 1.77 -6.37 14.80
N VAL A 19 1.43 -5.54 13.80
CA VAL A 19 2.07 -5.58 12.48
C VAL A 19 3.55 -5.22 12.60
N PHE A 20 3.89 -4.11 13.28
CA PHE A 20 5.29 -3.70 13.45
C PHE A 20 6.12 -4.75 14.20
N HIS A 21 5.55 -5.35 15.24
CA HIS A 21 6.20 -6.44 15.99
C HIS A 21 6.46 -7.67 15.11
N LEU A 22 5.46 -8.10 14.32
CA LEU A 22 5.60 -9.22 13.41
C LEU A 22 6.70 -8.97 12.37
N ILE A 23 6.70 -7.80 11.74
CA ILE A 23 7.66 -7.45 10.69
C ILE A 23 9.09 -7.41 11.26
N ALA A 24 9.29 -6.77 12.41
CA ALA A 24 10.58 -6.74 13.07
C ALA A 24 11.06 -8.15 13.46
N ALA A 25 10.15 -9.02 13.93
CA ALA A 25 10.48 -10.41 14.24
C ALA A 25 10.89 -11.19 12.98
N LEU A 26 10.12 -11.12 11.90
CA LEU A 26 10.43 -11.80 10.63
C LEU A 26 11.77 -11.32 10.05
N GLN A 27 12.04 -10.02 10.09
CA GLN A 27 13.28 -9.45 9.59
C GLN A 27 14.48 -9.87 10.46
N ARG A 28 14.35 -9.86 11.80
CA ARG A 28 15.39 -10.35 12.72
C ARG A 28 15.70 -11.83 12.53
N SER A 29 14.67 -12.62 12.23
CA SER A 29 14.80 -14.05 11.89
C SER A 29 15.27 -14.31 10.45
N LYS A 30 15.62 -13.26 9.68
CA LYS A 30 16.07 -13.35 8.28
C LYS A 30 15.13 -14.17 7.39
N ARG A 31 13.82 -14.05 7.62
CA ARG A 31 12.81 -14.74 6.81
C ARG A 31 12.54 -13.97 5.52
N THR A 32 12.25 -14.71 4.45
CA THR A 32 11.76 -14.13 3.18
C THR A 32 10.25 -13.95 3.26
N PHE A 33 9.77 -12.73 3.04
CA PHE A 33 8.33 -12.42 3.05
C PHE A 33 8.05 -11.12 2.26
N GLY A 34 6.82 -11.02 1.76
CA GLY A 34 6.23 -9.80 1.22
C GLY A 34 5.17 -9.22 2.15
N VAL A 35 4.90 -7.92 2.02
CA VAL A 35 3.82 -7.24 2.74
C VAL A 35 2.89 -6.62 1.71
N LEU A 36 1.61 -6.96 1.79
CA LEU A 36 0.57 -6.38 0.95
C LEU A 36 -0.44 -5.67 1.84
N PHE A 37 -0.59 -4.37 1.64
CA PHE A 37 -1.66 -3.60 2.26
C PHE A 37 -2.84 -3.55 1.30
N ARG A 38 -3.98 -4.04 1.77
CA ARG A 38 -5.26 -3.90 1.07
C ARG A 38 -6.15 -2.99 1.91
N SER A 39 -6.56 -1.89 1.33
CA SER A 39 -7.62 -1.05 1.89
C SER A 39 -8.82 -0.99 0.94
N PHE A 40 -9.98 -0.68 1.52
CA PHE A 40 -11.24 -0.44 0.83
C PHE A 40 -11.65 1.04 0.86
N GLY A 41 -10.76 1.96 1.25
CA GLY A 41 -11.13 3.35 1.53
C GLY A 41 -10.05 4.38 1.22
N SER A 42 -10.08 5.50 1.94
CA SER A 42 -9.20 6.66 1.74
C SER A 42 -7.99 6.70 2.68
N ASP A 43 -7.74 5.64 3.45
CA ASP A 43 -6.67 5.54 4.44
C ASP A 43 -5.30 5.15 3.84
N HIS A 44 -5.23 4.85 2.54
CA HIS A 44 -4.00 4.41 1.87
C HIS A 44 -2.82 5.36 2.10
N GLU A 45 -3.03 6.68 1.97
CA GLU A 45 -1.99 7.68 2.21
C GLU A 45 -1.51 7.69 3.66
N SER A 46 -2.43 7.50 4.61
CA SER A 46 -2.08 7.44 6.03
C SER A 46 -1.31 6.17 6.37
N ILE A 47 -1.72 5.02 5.81
CA ILE A 47 -0.98 3.76 5.90
C ILE A 47 0.42 3.90 5.30
N GLN A 48 0.54 4.46 4.08
CA GLN A 48 1.83 4.68 3.43
C GLN A 48 2.73 5.53 4.30
N LYS A 49 2.21 6.62 4.87
CA LYS A 49 2.97 7.52 5.74
C LYS A 49 3.46 6.81 7.01
N GLU A 50 2.57 6.15 7.74
CA GLU A 50 2.91 5.46 8.99
C GLU A 50 3.88 4.30 8.74
N TRP A 51 3.62 3.48 7.72
CA TRP A 51 4.49 2.37 7.33
C TRP A 51 5.88 2.84 6.88
N ASN A 52 5.95 3.87 6.03
CA ASN A 52 7.23 4.38 5.57
C ASN A 52 8.03 5.02 6.71
N ALA A 53 7.37 5.72 7.65
CA ALA A 53 8.03 6.21 8.86
C ALA A 53 8.62 5.06 9.70
N PHE A 54 7.95 3.90 9.76
CA PHE A 54 8.52 2.72 10.41
C PHE A 54 9.74 2.19 9.65
N CYS A 55 9.65 2.04 8.32
CA CYS A 55 10.75 1.60 7.48
C CYS A 55 11.99 2.50 7.57
N THR A 56 11.83 3.82 7.69
CA THR A 56 12.93 4.79 7.84
C THR A 56 13.38 4.99 9.28
N MET A 57 12.87 4.20 10.23
CA MET A 57 13.13 4.34 11.68
C MET A 57 12.72 5.70 12.28
N GLN A 58 11.82 6.43 11.62
CA GLN A 58 11.27 7.70 12.10
C GLN A 58 9.94 7.54 12.83
N HIS A 59 9.41 6.32 12.93
CA HIS A 59 8.15 6.06 13.63
C HIS A 59 8.31 6.32 15.14
N PRO A 60 7.49 7.18 15.76
CA PRO A 60 7.69 7.67 17.13
C PRO A 60 7.64 6.58 18.20
N LEU A 61 6.83 5.53 17.99
CA LEU A 61 6.63 4.46 18.98
C LEU A 61 7.41 3.17 18.68
N PHE A 62 7.64 2.86 17.40
CA PHE A 62 8.05 1.52 16.97
C PHE A 62 9.43 1.47 16.29
N SER A 63 10.10 2.62 16.06
CA SER A 63 11.45 2.66 15.48
C SER A 63 12.45 1.78 16.23
N ARG A 64 12.33 1.71 17.57
CA ARG A 64 13.15 0.85 18.43
C ARG A 64 13.09 -0.64 18.08
N LEU A 65 12.01 -1.12 17.46
CA LEU A 65 11.88 -2.53 17.07
C LEU A 65 12.90 -2.93 15.99
N LEU A 66 13.38 -1.96 15.21
CA LEU A 66 14.38 -2.14 14.16
C LEU A 66 15.82 -1.93 14.64
N GLN A 67 16.04 -1.64 15.92
CA GLN A 67 17.40 -1.58 16.48
C GLN A 67 18.12 -2.93 16.28
N GLY A 68 19.37 -2.85 15.83
CA GLY A 68 20.20 -4.00 15.47
C GLY A 68 19.90 -4.61 14.08
N ILE A 69 18.82 -4.18 13.42
CA ILE A 69 18.51 -4.52 12.02
C ILE A 69 18.91 -3.35 11.12
N GLY A 70 18.56 -2.13 11.52
CA GLY A 70 18.67 -0.92 10.70
C GLY A 70 17.39 -0.61 9.91
N PRO A 71 17.36 0.50 9.16
CA PRO A 71 16.21 0.89 8.36
C PRO A 71 15.94 -0.11 7.23
N MET A 72 14.67 -0.24 6.88
CA MET A 72 14.17 -1.06 5.77
C MET A 72 13.83 -0.18 4.56
N ASP A 73 14.72 0.76 4.24
CA ASP A 73 14.58 1.74 3.15
C ASP A 73 15.56 1.52 2.00
N GLY A 74 16.27 0.38 2.01
CA GLY A 74 17.28 0.00 1.02
C GLY A 74 18.70 0.51 1.32
N SER A 75 18.91 1.28 2.39
CA SER A 75 20.24 1.79 2.76
C SER A 75 21.14 0.76 3.45
N VAL A 76 20.57 -0.31 4.01
CA VAL A 76 21.32 -1.35 4.74
C VAL A 76 21.55 -2.58 3.86
N PRO A 77 22.80 -3.01 3.62
CA PRO A 77 23.08 -4.22 2.85
C PRO A 77 22.38 -5.46 3.40
N GLY A 78 21.69 -6.19 2.52
CA GLY A 78 20.95 -7.41 2.89
C GLY A 78 19.58 -7.16 3.55
N VAL A 79 19.17 -5.91 3.74
CA VAL A 79 17.82 -5.55 4.20
C VAL A 79 17.06 -4.95 3.00
N PRO A 80 15.94 -5.57 2.55
CA PRO A 80 15.17 -5.03 1.44
C PRO A 80 14.59 -3.64 1.75
N ASP A 81 14.48 -2.78 0.74
CA ASP A 81 13.60 -1.62 0.82
C ASP A 81 12.15 -2.13 0.87
N ARG A 82 11.46 -1.82 1.97
CA ARG A 82 10.08 -2.25 2.22
C ARG A 82 9.11 -1.07 2.18
N ARG A 83 9.55 0.13 1.83
CA ARG A 83 8.67 1.29 1.73
C ARG A 83 7.62 1.07 0.62
N ILE A 84 6.45 1.65 0.84
CA ILE A 84 5.42 1.75 -0.19
C ILE A 84 5.77 2.95 -1.06
N HIS A 85 6.13 2.69 -2.31
CA HIS A 85 6.46 3.72 -3.30
C HIS A 85 5.27 4.10 -4.18
N ALA A 86 4.34 3.17 -4.37
CA ALA A 86 3.15 3.36 -5.18
C ALA A 86 1.97 2.57 -4.61
N MET A 87 0.76 3.08 -4.86
CA MET A 87 -0.50 2.41 -4.54
C MET A 87 -1.10 1.89 -5.84
N HIS A 88 -1.66 0.69 -5.77
CA HIS A 88 -2.10 -0.03 -6.94
C HIS A 88 -3.50 -0.60 -6.72
N THR A 89 -4.36 -0.46 -7.72
CA THR A 89 -5.62 -1.21 -7.77
C THR A 89 -5.31 -2.65 -8.18
N LEU A 90 -5.79 -3.61 -7.38
CA LEU A 90 -5.68 -5.03 -7.67
C LEU A 90 -6.98 -5.54 -8.28
N TYR A 91 -6.92 -6.02 -9.51
CA TYR A 91 -8.03 -6.75 -10.12
C TYR A 91 -7.80 -8.25 -9.96
N ARG A 92 -8.80 -8.94 -9.44
CA ARG A 92 -8.85 -10.40 -9.44
C ARG A 92 -10.01 -10.82 -10.33
N ASP A 93 -9.76 -11.74 -11.25
CA ASP A 93 -10.85 -12.31 -12.04
C ASP A 93 -11.72 -13.25 -11.19
N ALA A 94 -12.84 -13.68 -11.76
CA ALA A 94 -13.76 -14.62 -11.11
C ALA A 94 -13.16 -16.03 -10.95
N LEU A 95 -12.05 -16.34 -11.61
CA LEU A 95 -11.38 -17.64 -11.63
C LEU A 95 -10.18 -17.71 -10.67
N GLY A 96 -9.76 -16.59 -10.10
CA GLY A 96 -8.79 -16.49 -9.01
C GLY A 96 -7.49 -15.75 -9.35
N ASP A 97 -7.21 -15.45 -10.62
CA ASP A 97 -5.93 -14.87 -11.04
C ASP A 97 -5.87 -13.36 -10.78
N ILE A 98 -4.71 -12.89 -10.34
CA ILE A 98 -4.42 -11.45 -10.18
C ILE A 98 -4.11 -10.92 -11.58
N LEU A 99 -5.03 -10.16 -12.14
CA LEU A 99 -4.88 -9.67 -13.51
C LEU A 99 -3.99 -8.43 -13.60
N LEU A 100 -4.06 -7.48 -12.64
CA LEU A 100 -3.22 -6.28 -12.68
C LEU A 100 -2.87 -5.72 -11.30
N ILE A 101 -1.73 -5.03 -11.31
CA ILE A 101 -1.21 -4.14 -10.30
C ILE A 101 -0.87 -2.84 -11.08
N ASN A 102 -1.32 -1.67 -10.60
CA ASN A 102 -0.87 -0.32 -10.99
C ASN A 102 -1.80 0.57 -11.83
N GLN A 103 -2.99 0.12 -12.25
CA GLN A 103 -3.93 1.04 -12.93
C GLN A 103 -5.35 0.90 -12.40
N ASN A 104 -5.95 2.04 -12.03
CA ASN A 104 -7.35 2.16 -11.71
C ASN A 104 -8.13 2.11 -13.03
N THR A 105 -8.53 0.89 -13.42
CA THR A 105 -9.06 0.58 -14.76
C THR A 105 -10.55 0.84 -14.92
N ASN A 106 -11.26 1.21 -13.85
CA ASN A 106 -12.70 1.47 -13.90
C ASN A 106 -13.05 2.85 -13.33
N GLY A 107 -14.05 3.51 -13.92
CA GLY A 107 -14.62 4.79 -13.46
C GLY A 107 -14.04 6.01 -14.19
N PRO A 108 -14.59 7.23 -14.02
CA PRO A 108 -14.18 8.43 -14.76
C PRO A 108 -12.79 8.93 -14.35
N LEU A 109 -12.02 9.52 -15.26
CA LEU A 109 -10.67 10.08 -15.00
C LEU A 109 -10.65 11.02 -13.77
N GLU A 110 -11.69 11.83 -13.67
CA GLU A 110 -11.81 12.94 -12.74
C GLU A 110 -12.36 12.55 -11.36
N LYS A 111 -12.78 11.30 -11.13
CA LYS A 111 -13.36 10.89 -9.84
C LYS A 111 -12.71 9.62 -9.29
N THR A 112 -12.77 9.47 -7.97
CA THR A 112 -12.30 8.25 -7.31
C THR A 112 -13.19 7.06 -7.69
N TRP A 113 -12.61 5.87 -7.78
CA TRP A 113 -13.34 4.62 -8.03
C TRP A 113 -14.52 4.46 -7.07
N ASP A 114 -14.30 4.80 -5.80
CA ASP A 114 -15.28 4.62 -4.73
C ASP A 114 -16.49 5.56 -4.90
N SER A 115 -16.26 6.80 -5.33
CA SER A 115 -17.34 7.74 -5.65
C SER A 115 -18.16 7.30 -6.86
N TRP A 116 -17.52 6.69 -7.87
CA TRP A 116 -18.18 6.16 -9.06
C TRP A 116 -18.96 4.87 -8.76
N ALA A 117 -18.38 3.95 -7.99
CA ALA A 117 -19.04 2.70 -7.61
C ALA A 117 -20.29 2.94 -6.73
N LYS A 118 -20.29 4.02 -5.95
CA LYS A 118 -21.37 4.40 -5.02
C LYS A 118 -22.34 5.44 -5.59
N GLN A 119 -22.10 5.97 -6.81
CA GLN A 119 -22.94 7.03 -7.36
C GLN A 119 -24.38 6.56 -7.61
N GLN A 120 -25.33 7.49 -7.45
CA GLN A 120 -26.74 7.30 -7.74
C GLN A 120 -27.23 8.42 -8.67
N PRO A 121 -27.89 8.11 -9.81
CA PRO A 121 -28.11 6.77 -10.34
C PRO A 121 -26.80 6.06 -10.69
N ARG A 122 -26.81 4.71 -10.72
CA ARG A 122 -25.63 3.91 -11.11
C ARG A 122 -25.07 4.44 -12.43
N ALA A 123 -23.74 4.47 -12.54
CA ALA A 123 -23.10 4.85 -13.79
C ALA A 123 -23.55 3.98 -14.95
N ASP A 124 -23.80 4.60 -16.10
CA ASP A 124 -24.21 3.91 -17.32
C ASP A 124 -23.10 3.02 -17.91
N GLY A 125 -21.84 3.19 -17.46
CA GLY A 125 -20.73 2.35 -17.88
C GLY A 125 -19.37 2.78 -17.29
N ASP A 126 -18.36 1.93 -17.51
CA ASP A 126 -16.96 2.30 -17.34
C ASP A 126 -16.54 3.20 -18.51
N THR A 127 -15.99 4.39 -18.21
CA THR A 127 -15.53 5.34 -19.24
C THR A 127 -14.02 5.31 -19.47
N ARG A 128 -13.27 4.54 -18.67
CA ARG A 128 -11.81 4.36 -18.84
C ARG A 128 -11.45 3.18 -19.73
N ASN A 129 -12.41 2.34 -20.10
CA ASN A 129 -12.22 1.16 -20.95
C ASN A 129 -11.08 0.26 -20.46
N GLY A 130 -10.86 0.19 -19.14
CA GLY A 130 -9.64 -0.42 -18.65
C GLY A 130 -9.62 -1.92 -18.92
N ARG A 131 -10.78 -2.59 -18.96
CA ARG A 131 -10.89 -3.99 -19.43
C ARG A 131 -10.40 -4.21 -20.86
N GLU A 132 -10.70 -3.28 -21.77
CA GLU A 132 -10.27 -3.36 -23.17
C GLU A 132 -8.76 -3.09 -23.28
N TRP A 133 -8.26 -2.13 -22.50
CA TRP A 133 -6.83 -1.86 -22.39
C TRP A 133 -6.07 -3.09 -21.87
N ILE A 134 -6.56 -3.72 -20.79
CA ILE A 134 -6.00 -4.96 -20.22
C ILE A 134 -5.99 -6.06 -21.27
N SER A 135 -7.11 -6.28 -21.97
CA SER A 135 -7.17 -7.32 -23.00
C SER A 135 -6.20 -7.07 -24.14
N LYS A 136 -5.88 -5.81 -24.46
CA LYS A 136 -4.86 -5.48 -25.47
C LYS A 136 -3.45 -5.71 -24.93
N ALA A 137 -3.16 -5.25 -23.71
CA ALA A 137 -1.85 -5.39 -23.08
C ALA A 137 -1.44 -6.86 -22.87
N ILE A 138 -2.37 -7.73 -22.47
CA ILE A 138 -2.12 -9.16 -22.28
C ILE A 138 -1.95 -9.90 -23.62
N LYS A 139 -2.65 -9.48 -24.69
CA LYS A 139 -2.55 -10.11 -26.02
C LYS A 139 -1.35 -9.64 -26.83
N SER A 140 -0.64 -8.61 -26.37
CA SER A 140 0.57 -8.09 -27.03
C SER A 140 1.87 -8.75 -26.53
N GLU A 141 1.77 -9.71 -25.61
CA GLU A 141 2.85 -10.63 -25.20
C GLU A 141 2.62 -12.01 -25.81
#